data_AF-E2Q987-F1
#
_entry.id   AF-E2Q987-F1
#
_cell.length_a   1.000
_cell.length_b   1.000
_cell.length_c   1.000
_cell.angle_alpha   90.00
_cell.angle_beta   90.00
_cell.angle_gamma   90.00
#
_symmetry.space_group_name_H-M   'P 1'
#
loop_
_entity.id
_entity.type
_entity.pdbx_description
1 polymer ?
#
loop_
_entity_poly.entity_id
_entity_poly.type
_entity_poly.pdbx_seq_one_letter_code
_entity_poly.pdbx_strand_id
1 'polypeptide(L)'
;MTDPVAARQAAKAAERERLKRARERRENQGSSSVSSFVQRKWRWLGVGDGEAVEAVLAMLTEAVAATGLPEAERAILTQAIGGDPDRDSLLPAVRMGLGLLSPESVLGHLRSLWAGGVRWLNESGLERCRVLCSTAPALELVGKRSHALSGGPAFSLFATACTRGAIPVPNRFLDELLERAPLSVIDDLVDHGGLMPEDAPWTRRDEQEGLYLRARLAPSTVSGEQAECLAWQTYLRRQSFLGDDDLARQEPDDVWDLLYDVVMDGDVTAVDALDAALPRPQQIELRDLKSGALSGQWPPRMTEDRGLWLLMAALWRPQGLVDAGRSPFYALVALNRAYDLVKAGDLEAAAQQARSLTRDSVSNRRVPAELAEEANALAAYVAARQSERLESRTERDRLLDSAEEYASRAAARGGAAAERNLRLLRAWRGTRRNDRGPFGNPFLDIGLDHGAGGWEERCRDIFREREGDARAQSELNMAEERIRDALRGEVGWDVFYQLPLDRSRYVVPSQVPNHLVPPVEALPRRTALTSGGELEAIRARAAVELLDDFRTTAPRLDRHSSPR
;
A
#
# COMPACT_ATOMS: atom_id res chain seq x y z
N MET A 1 -4.69 -102.27 -22.28
CA MET A 1 -6.09 -102.36 -21.82
C MET A 1 -6.37 -101.13 -20.97
N THR A 2 -7.07 -100.15 -21.54
CA THR A 2 -7.47 -98.91 -20.84
C THR A 2 -8.65 -99.22 -19.92
N ASP A 3 -8.48 -98.92 -18.63
CA ASP A 3 -9.46 -99.20 -17.58
C ASP A 3 -10.79 -98.47 -17.86
N PRO A 4 -11.89 -99.21 -18.13
CA PRO A 4 -13.19 -98.62 -18.46
C PRO A 4 -13.80 -97.82 -17.28
N VAL A 5 -13.30 -98.02 -16.05
CA VAL A 5 -13.73 -97.25 -14.88
C VAL A 5 -13.10 -95.85 -14.90
N ALA A 6 -11.82 -95.73 -15.30
CA ALA A 6 -11.11 -94.46 -15.40
C ALA A 6 -11.70 -93.52 -16.46
N ALA A 7 -12.08 -94.06 -17.63
CA ALA A 7 -12.71 -93.29 -18.71
C ALA A 7 -14.10 -92.74 -18.30
N ARG A 8 -14.87 -93.52 -17.51
CA ARG A 8 -16.20 -93.12 -17.04
C ARG A 8 -16.15 -92.09 -15.92
N GLN A 9 -15.10 -92.11 -15.09
CA GLN A 9 -14.87 -91.08 -14.08
C GLN A 9 -14.38 -89.77 -14.70
N ALA A 10 -13.51 -89.82 -15.71
CA ALA A 10 -13.08 -88.63 -16.45
C ALA A 10 -14.25 -87.92 -17.18
N ALA A 11 -15.16 -88.69 -17.79
CA ALA A 11 -16.37 -88.14 -18.42
C ALA A 11 -17.33 -87.50 -17.39
N LYS A 12 -17.51 -88.10 -16.21
CA LYS A 12 -18.31 -87.52 -15.13
C LYS A 12 -17.67 -86.25 -14.54
N ALA A 13 -16.34 -86.18 -14.47
CA ALA A 13 -15.63 -84.99 -14.04
C ALA A 13 -15.77 -83.85 -15.04
N ALA A 14 -15.63 -84.12 -16.34
CA ALA A 14 -15.82 -83.15 -17.41
C ALA A 14 -17.27 -82.60 -17.47
N GLU A 15 -18.28 -83.47 -17.27
CA GLU A 15 -19.69 -83.03 -17.26
C GLU A 15 -20.01 -82.22 -16.00
N ARG A 16 -19.43 -82.56 -14.84
CA ARG A 16 -19.54 -81.77 -13.61
C ARG A 16 -18.87 -80.41 -13.75
N GLU A 17 -17.72 -80.34 -14.41
CA GLU A 17 -17.02 -79.08 -14.66
C GLU A 17 -17.78 -78.21 -15.67
N ARG A 18 -18.38 -78.81 -16.70
CA ARG A 18 -19.29 -78.14 -17.64
C ARG A 18 -20.52 -77.58 -16.95
N LEU A 19 -21.16 -78.36 -16.07
CA LEU A 19 -22.32 -77.93 -15.29
C LEU A 19 -21.95 -76.87 -14.25
N LYS A 20 -20.77 -76.95 -13.63
CA LYS A 20 -20.24 -75.93 -12.72
C LYS A 20 -19.99 -74.61 -13.46
N ARG A 21 -19.33 -74.64 -14.62
CA ARG A 21 -19.14 -73.45 -15.47
C ARG A 21 -20.47 -72.88 -16.01
N ALA A 22 -21.47 -73.73 -16.27
CA ALA A 22 -22.81 -73.28 -16.65
C ALA A 22 -23.59 -72.64 -15.47
N ARG A 23 -23.34 -73.12 -14.24
CA ARG A 23 -23.92 -72.58 -13.01
C ARG A 23 -23.23 -71.27 -12.59
N GLU A 24 -21.91 -71.20 -12.66
CA GLU A 24 -21.12 -69.97 -12.47
C GLU A 24 -21.49 -68.90 -13.51
N ARG A 25 -21.79 -69.26 -14.77
CA ARG A 25 -22.32 -68.32 -15.77
C ARG A 25 -23.74 -67.83 -15.46
N ARG A 26 -24.57 -68.65 -14.81
CA ARG A 26 -25.92 -68.24 -14.38
C ARG A 26 -25.88 -67.38 -13.13
N GLU A 27 -24.98 -67.66 -12.20
CA GLU A 27 -24.77 -66.88 -10.97
C GLU A 27 -24.12 -65.52 -11.29
N ASN A 28 -23.16 -65.45 -12.23
CA ASN A 28 -22.58 -64.17 -12.71
C ASN A 28 -23.50 -63.36 -13.64
N GLN A 29 -24.64 -63.91 -14.08
CA GLN A 29 -25.68 -63.17 -14.82
C GLN A 29 -26.77 -62.60 -13.89
N GLY A 30 -26.75 -62.96 -12.60
CA GLY A 30 -27.75 -62.57 -11.62
C GLY A 30 -27.37 -61.30 -10.84
N SER A 31 -27.32 -60.15 -11.51
CA SER A 31 -27.43 -58.83 -10.84
C SER A 31 -27.83 -57.67 -11.75
N SER A 32 -27.89 -57.84 -13.08
CA SER A 32 -28.35 -56.78 -13.98
C SER A 32 -29.85 -56.93 -14.27
N SER A 33 -30.64 -55.95 -13.85
CA SER A 33 -32.08 -55.84 -14.13
C SER A 33 -32.40 -55.62 -15.63
N VAL A 34 -31.36 -55.45 -16.48
CA VAL A 34 -31.47 -55.07 -17.89
C VAL A 34 -31.29 -56.28 -18.82
N SER A 35 -32.27 -56.53 -19.68
CA SER A 35 -32.22 -57.58 -20.72
C SER A 35 -30.97 -57.44 -21.60
N SER A 36 -30.29 -58.57 -21.87
CA SER A 36 -29.04 -58.62 -22.66
C SER A 36 -29.16 -58.05 -24.08
N PHE A 37 -30.37 -58.02 -24.65
CA PHE A 37 -30.66 -57.40 -25.94
C PHE A 37 -30.69 -55.86 -25.86
N VAL A 38 -31.27 -55.30 -24.79
CA VAL A 38 -31.33 -53.86 -24.52
C VAL A 38 -29.92 -53.34 -24.21
N GLN A 39 -29.14 -54.07 -23.41
CA GLN A 39 -27.74 -53.75 -23.13
C GLN A 39 -26.89 -53.70 -24.41
N ARG A 40 -27.17 -54.58 -25.39
CA ARG A 40 -26.47 -54.56 -26.67
C ARG A 40 -26.75 -53.28 -27.46
N LYS A 41 -27.99 -52.78 -27.46
CA LYS A 41 -28.37 -51.52 -28.13
C LYS A 41 -27.67 -50.32 -27.49
N TRP A 42 -27.69 -50.23 -26.16
CA TRP A 42 -26.97 -49.20 -25.40
C TRP A 42 -25.45 -49.24 -25.61
N ARG A 43 -24.87 -50.43 -25.76
CA ARG A 43 -23.45 -50.57 -26.10
C ARG A 43 -23.10 -49.86 -27.40
N TRP A 44 -23.90 -49.98 -28.45
CA TRP A 44 -23.64 -49.25 -29.71
C TRP A 44 -23.67 -47.72 -29.58
N LEU A 45 -24.24 -47.20 -28.49
CA LEU A 45 -24.31 -45.79 -28.16
C LEU A 45 -23.17 -45.34 -27.22
N GLY A 46 -22.23 -46.23 -26.88
CA GLY A 46 -21.13 -45.91 -25.97
C GLY A 46 -21.46 -46.06 -24.49
N VAL A 47 -22.50 -46.83 -24.14
CA VAL A 47 -22.93 -47.15 -22.77
C VAL A 47 -22.62 -48.63 -22.50
N GLY A 48 -21.61 -48.91 -21.66
CA GLY A 48 -20.92 -50.21 -21.66
C GLY A 48 -21.52 -51.30 -20.77
N ASP A 49 -21.81 -50.98 -19.51
CA ASP A 49 -22.21 -51.88 -18.43
C ASP A 49 -23.65 -51.58 -17.92
N GLY A 50 -24.15 -52.41 -17.00
CA GLY A 50 -25.51 -52.27 -16.47
C GLY A 50 -25.70 -50.99 -15.65
N GLU A 51 -24.70 -50.62 -14.84
CA GLU A 51 -24.70 -49.41 -14.02
C GLU A 51 -24.74 -48.13 -14.88
N ALA A 52 -24.01 -48.09 -16.00
CA ALA A 52 -24.08 -46.98 -16.95
C ALA A 52 -25.45 -46.88 -17.63
N VAL A 53 -26.11 -48.01 -17.91
CA VAL A 53 -27.48 -48.00 -18.44
C VAL A 53 -28.46 -47.46 -17.42
N GLU A 54 -28.35 -47.87 -16.14
CA GLU A 54 -29.20 -47.35 -15.06
C GLU A 54 -29.00 -45.84 -14.86
N ALA A 55 -27.75 -45.36 -14.86
CA ALA A 55 -27.43 -43.93 -14.78
C ALA A 55 -28.02 -43.13 -15.95
N VAL A 56 -27.91 -43.67 -17.17
CA VAL A 56 -28.52 -43.06 -18.37
C VAL A 56 -30.05 -43.03 -18.25
N LEU A 57 -30.69 -44.11 -17.83
CA LEU A 57 -32.15 -44.18 -17.70
C LEU A 57 -32.68 -43.22 -16.62
N ALA A 58 -31.98 -43.09 -15.50
CA ALA A 58 -32.33 -42.11 -14.46
C ALA A 58 -32.27 -40.67 -15.00
N MET A 59 -31.19 -40.32 -15.70
CA MET A 59 -31.03 -39.03 -16.36
C MET A 59 -32.13 -38.77 -17.41
N LEU A 60 -32.42 -39.75 -18.27
CA LEU A 60 -33.46 -39.62 -19.30
C LEU A 60 -34.85 -39.43 -18.68
N THR A 61 -35.14 -40.11 -17.58
CA THR A 61 -36.42 -40.00 -16.87
C THR A 61 -36.63 -38.57 -16.34
N GLU A 62 -35.60 -37.98 -15.73
CA GLU A 62 -35.65 -36.59 -15.27
C GLU A 62 -35.73 -35.59 -16.44
N ALA A 63 -34.95 -35.81 -17.50
CA ALA A 63 -34.96 -34.97 -18.70
C ALA A 63 -36.32 -34.98 -19.42
N VAL A 64 -37.01 -36.13 -19.47
CA VAL A 64 -38.37 -36.21 -20.03
C VAL A 64 -39.38 -35.48 -19.15
N ALA A 65 -39.22 -35.51 -17.84
CA ALA A 65 -40.10 -34.79 -16.93
C ALA A 65 -39.93 -33.25 -17.00
N ALA A 66 -38.86 -32.76 -17.63
CA ALA A 66 -38.60 -31.33 -17.76
C ALA A 66 -39.70 -30.58 -18.55
N THR A 67 -40.09 -29.44 -18.02
CA THR A 67 -41.05 -28.53 -18.64
C THR A 67 -40.39 -27.78 -19.81
N GLY A 68 -41.07 -27.71 -20.96
CA GLY A 68 -40.57 -26.99 -22.14
C GLY A 68 -39.80 -27.85 -23.15
N LEU A 69 -39.63 -29.15 -22.90
CA LEU A 69 -39.09 -30.07 -23.90
C LEU A 69 -40.11 -30.26 -25.04
N PRO A 70 -39.75 -30.02 -26.32
CA PRO A 70 -40.67 -30.19 -27.42
C PRO A 70 -41.07 -31.66 -27.58
N GLU A 71 -42.26 -31.87 -28.16
CA GLU A 71 -42.89 -33.19 -28.19
C GLU A 71 -42.10 -34.23 -29.01
N ALA A 72 -41.37 -33.78 -30.05
CA ALA A 72 -40.55 -34.64 -30.87
C ALA A 72 -39.36 -35.23 -30.07
N GLU A 73 -38.63 -34.39 -29.35
CA GLU A 73 -37.53 -34.82 -28.48
C GLU A 73 -38.05 -35.63 -27.28
N ARG A 74 -39.20 -35.24 -26.71
CA ARG A 74 -39.87 -36.01 -25.64
C ARG A 74 -40.19 -37.44 -26.10
N ALA A 75 -40.70 -37.61 -27.32
CA ALA A 75 -40.98 -38.93 -27.88
C ALA A 75 -39.70 -39.76 -28.07
N ILE A 76 -38.61 -39.15 -28.56
CA ILE A 76 -37.30 -39.81 -28.73
C ILE A 76 -36.76 -40.30 -27.38
N LEU A 77 -36.77 -39.44 -26.36
CA LEU A 77 -36.28 -39.82 -25.02
C LEU A 77 -37.18 -40.89 -24.37
N THR A 78 -38.50 -40.81 -24.54
CA THR A 78 -39.46 -41.81 -24.03
C THR A 78 -39.26 -43.17 -24.70
N GLN A 79 -39.02 -43.19 -26.01
CA GLN A 79 -38.68 -44.40 -26.76
C GLN A 79 -37.38 -45.04 -26.25
N ALA A 80 -36.37 -44.21 -25.95
CA ALA A 80 -35.11 -44.67 -25.38
C ALA A 80 -35.30 -45.27 -23.98
N ILE A 81 -36.11 -44.66 -23.12
CA ILE A 81 -36.48 -45.22 -21.80
C ILE A 81 -37.19 -46.57 -21.95
N GLY A 82 -38.03 -46.73 -22.99
CA GLY A 82 -38.67 -47.98 -23.36
C GLY A 82 -37.73 -49.10 -23.86
N GLY A 83 -36.41 -48.84 -23.93
CA GLY A 83 -35.40 -49.83 -24.32
C GLY A 83 -35.10 -49.88 -25.83
N ASP A 84 -35.55 -48.89 -26.59
CA ASP A 84 -35.29 -48.76 -28.03
C ASP A 84 -34.63 -47.42 -28.40
N PRO A 85 -33.39 -47.18 -27.97
CA PRO A 85 -32.74 -45.91 -28.22
C PRO A 85 -32.33 -45.75 -29.70
N ASP A 86 -32.73 -44.62 -30.31
CA ASP A 86 -32.33 -44.21 -31.65
C ASP A 86 -30.84 -43.80 -31.68
N ARG A 87 -30.13 -44.16 -32.75
CA ARG A 87 -28.70 -43.88 -32.90
C ARG A 87 -28.37 -42.45 -33.28
N ASP A 88 -29.19 -41.86 -34.13
CA ASP A 88 -28.89 -40.61 -34.82
C ASP A 88 -29.57 -39.42 -34.14
N SER A 89 -30.73 -39.64 -33.51
CA SER A 89 -31.53 -38.58 -32.90
C SER A 89 -31.41 -38.47 -31.37
N LEU A 90 -30.88 -39.49 -30.68
CA LEU A 90 -30.84 -39.52 -29.21
C LEU A 90 -29.94 -38.46 -28.59
N LEU A 91 -28.68 -38.32 -29.02
CA LEU A 91 -27.75 -37.40 -28.35
C LEU A 91 -28.16 -35.92 -28.45
N PRO A 92 -28.67 -35.43 -29.61
CA PRO A 92 -29.28 -34.11 -29.67
C PRO A 92 -30.47 -33.94 -28.72
N ALA A 93 -31.37 -34.93 -28.64
CA ALA A 93 -32.51 -34.90 -27.72
C ALA A 93 -32.06 -34.92 -26.24
N VAL A 94 -31.02 -35.68 -25.91
CA VAL A 94 -30.41 -35.72 -24.56
C VAL A 94 -29.81 -34.37 -24.20
N ARG A 95 -29.03 -33.76 -25.10
CA ARG A 95 -28.45 -32.43 -24.89
C ARG A 95 -29.56 -31.40 -24.62
N MET A 96 -30.64 -31.43 -25.40
CA MET A 96 -31.78 -30.52 -25.23
C MET A 96 -32.51 -30.76 -23.90
N GLY A 97 -32.76 -32.02 -23.54
CA GLY A 97 -33.40 -32.36 -22.27
C GLY A 97 -32.57 -31.97 -21.05
N LEU A 98 -31.26 -32.22 -21.08
CA LEU A 98 -30.33 -31.79 -20.03
C LEU A 98 -30.24 -30.25 -19.91
N GLY A 99 -30.32 -29.53 -21.03
CA GLY A 99 -30.31 -28.07 -21.05
C GLY A 99 -31.52 -27.42 -20.36
N LEU A 100 -32.57 -28.19 -20.06
CA LEU A 100 -33.77 -27.74 -19.34
C LEU A 100 -33.72 -28.06 -17.83
N LEU A 101 -32.72 -28.80 -17.36
CA LEU A 101 -32.56 -29.16 -15.95
C LEU A 101 -31.80 -28.06 -15.19
N SER A 102 -31.84 -28.11 -13.86
CA SER A 102 -31.01 -27.22 -13.05
C SER A 102 -29.53 -27.57 -13.21
N PRO A 103 -28.61 -26.61 -13.06
CA PRO A 103 -27.17 -26.87 -13.15
C PRO A 103 -26.68 -27.98 -12.21
N GLU A 104 -27.27 -28.07 -11.01
CA GLU A 104 -26.94 -29.07 -10.00
C GLU A 104 -27.35 -30.47 -10.46
N SER A 105 -28.56 -30.61 -11.02
CA SER A 105 -29.02 -31.86 -11.64
C SER A 105 -28.11 -32.27 -12.81
N VAL A 106 -27.73 -31.33 -13.68
CA VAL A 106 -26.81 -31.59 -14.81
C VAL A 106 -25.46 -32.10 -14.29
N LEU A 107 -24.86 -31.44 -13.31
CA LEU A 107 -23.60 -31.89 -12.70
C LEU A 107 -23.74 -33.28 -12.05
N GLY A 108 -24.84 -33.54 -11.37
CA GLY A 108 -25.14 -34.86 -10.77
C GLY A 108 -25.19 -35.96 -11.82
N HIS A 109 -25.92 -35.74 -12.92
CA HIS A 109 -26.00 -36.69 -14.02
C HIS A 109 -24.66 -36.88 -14.71
N LEU A 110 -23.91 -35.81 -14.99
CA LEU A 110 -22.58 -35.92 -15.60
C LEU A 110 -21.59 -36.72 -14.74
N ARG A 111 -21.64 -36.59 -13.41
CA ARG A 111 -20.84 -37.42 -12.49
C ARG A 111 -21.21 -38.89 -12.59
N SER A 112 -22.50 -39.21 -12.63
CA SER A 112 -22.99 -40.60 -12.79
C SER A 112 -22.60 -41.19 -14.15
N LEU A 113 -22.75 -40.41 -15.22
CA LEU A 113 -22.35 -40.82 -16.59
C LEU A 113 -20.83 -41.01 -16.72
N TRP A 114 -20.04 -40.13 -16.08
CA TRP A 114 -18.59 -40.23 -16.03
C TRP A 114 -18.13 -41.48 -15.27
N ALA A 115 -18.74 -41.75 -14.10
CA ALA A 115 -18.46 -42.95 -13.31
C ALA A 115 -18.78 -44.24 -14.08
N GLY A 116 -19.89 -44.25 -14.85
CA GLY A 116 -20.26 -45.35 -15.75
C GLY A 116 -19.48 -45.41 -17.07
N GLY A 117 -18.50 -44.53 -17.29
CA GLY A 117 -17.66 -44.55 -18.49
C GLY A 117 -18.39 -44.25 -19.81
N VAL A 118 -19.49 -43.50 -19.76
CA VAL A 118 -20.32 -43.17 -20.93
C VAL A 118 -19.57 -42.24 -21.90
N ARG A 119 -19.52 -42.61 -23.18
CA ARG A 119 -18.67 -41.94 -24.20
C ARG A 119 -19.44 -40.95 -25.08
N TRP A 120 -20.25 -40.08 -24.48
CA TRP A 120 -21.09 -39.12 -25.21
C TRP A 120 -20.45 -37.75 -25.44
N LEU A 121 -19.37 -37.43 -24.73
CA LEU A 121 -18.61 -36.18 -24.91
C LEU A 121 -17.51 -36.35 -25.98
N ASN A 122 -17.16 -35.24 -26.65
CA ASN A 122 -15.96 -35.16 -27.48
C ASN A 122 -14.68 -35.24 -26.60
N GLU A 123 -13.49 -35.31 -27.20
CA GLU A 123 -12.22 -35.47 -26.45
C GLU A 123 -11.96 -34.30 -25.48
N SER A 124 -12.18 -33.06 -25.93
CA SER A 124 -12.03 -31.85 -25.09
C SER A 124 -13.05 -31.82 -23.94
N GLY A 125 -14.27 -32.24 -24.18
CA GLY A 125 -15.34 -32.37 -23.18
C GLY A 125 -15.04 -33.47 -22.17
N LEU A 126 -14.46 -34.60 -22.57
CA LEU A 126 -14.04 -35.64 -21.62
C LEU A 126 -12.98 -35.11 -20.65
N GLU A 127 -12.03 -34.31 -21.13
CA GLU A 127 -11.02 -33.70 -20.28
C GLU A 127 -11.60 -32.65 -19.32
N ARG A 128 -12.55 -31.81 -19.78
CA ARG A 128 -13.26 -30.87 -18.89
C ARG A 128 -14.14 -31.60 -17.87
N CYS A 129 -14.83 -32.66 -18.28
CA CYS A 129 -15.66 -33.50 -17.42
C CYS A 129 -14.82 -34.17 -16.32
N ARG A 130 -13.63 -34.67 -16.67
CA ARG A 130 -12.66 -35.22 -15.72
C ARG A 130 -12.31 -34.24 -14.61
N VAL A 131 -12.09 -32.96 -14.95
CA VAL A 131 -11.79 -31.91 -13.97
C VAL A 131 -13.02 -31.58 -13.12
N LEU A 132 -14.20 -31.41 -13.73
CA LEU A 132 -15.45 -31.11 -13.00
C LEU A 132 -15.88 -32.24 -12.05
N CYS A 133 -15.59 -33.49 -12.39
CA CYS A 133 -15.88 -34.66 -11.57
C CYS A 133 -14.77 -35.00 -10.56
N SER A 134 -13.64 -34.29 -10.59
CA SER A 134 -12.52 -34.54 -9.67
C SER A 134 -12.83 -34.07 -8.24
N THR A 135 -12.33 -34.82 -7.27
CA THR A 135 -12.32 -34.40 -5.85
C THR A 135 -11.24 -33.36 -5.56
N ALA A 136 -10.24 -33.21 -6.44
CA ALA A 136 -9.14 -32.26 -6.33
C ALA A 136 -8.89 -31.52 -7.67
N PRO A 137 -9.87 -30.73 -8.15
CA PRO A 137 -9.80 -30.08 -9.47
C PRO A 137 -8.61 -29.12 -9.62
N ALA A 138 -8.21 -28.45 -8.54
CA ALA A 138 -7.09 -27.51 -8.56
C ALA A 138 -5.75 -28.19 -8.95
N LEU A 139 -5.50 -29.42 -8.46
CA LEU A 139 -4.28 -30.16 -8.78
C LEU A 139 -4.24 -30.60 -10.25
N GLU A 140 -5.40 -31.01 -10.79
CA GLU A 140 -5.55 -31.40 -12.19
C GLU A 140 -5.31 -30.21 -13.14
N LEU A 141 -5.71 -29.01 -12.73
CA LEU A 141 -5.56 -27.78 -13.50
C LEU A 141 -4.16 -27.16 -13.44
N VAL A 142 -3.39 -27.40 -12.37
CA VAL A 142 -2.00 -26.90 -12.25
C VAL A 142 -0.98 -27.87 -12.88
N GLY A 143 -1.37 -29.12 -13.16
CA GLY A 143 -0.49 -30.13 -13.76
C GLY A 143 -0.19 -29.91 -15.25
N LYS A 144 0.91 -30.49 -15.76
CA LYS A 144 1.41 -30.35 -17.15
C LYS A 144 0.41 -30.66 -18.29
N ARG A 145 -0.74 -31.27 -17.98
CA ARG A 145 -1.83 -31.56 -18.94
C ARG A 145 -2.80 -30.39 -19.15
N SER A 146 -2.68 -29.31 -18.38
CA SER A 146 -3.69 -28.26 -18.30
C SER A 146 -3.62 -27.18 -19.38
N HIS A 147 -2.47 -26.97 -20.03
CA HIS A 147 -2.29 -25.92 -21.05
C HIS A 147 -3.20 -26.06 -22.29
N ALA A 148 -3.88 -27.21 -22.46
CA ALA A 148 -4.81 -27.47 -23.55
C ALA A 148 -6.30 -27.41 -23.14
N LEU A 149 -6.61 -27.16 -21.86
CA LEU A 149 -7.97 -27.13 -21.33
C LEU A 149 -8.61 -25.75 -21.59
N SER A 150 -8.98 -25.47 -22.83
CA SER A 150 -9.82 -24.31 -23.16
C SER A 150 -11.29 -24.65 -22.87
N GLY A 151 -11.99 -23.75 -22.20
CA GLY A 151 -13.45 -23.76 -22.03
C GLY A 151 -14.06 -22.42 -22.41
N GLY A 152 -15.35 -22.28 -22.20
CA GLY A 152 -16.11 -21.04 -22.20
C GLY A 152 -16.02 -20.30 -20.86
N PRO A 153 -16.89 -19.30 -20.65
CA PRO A 153 -16.85 -18.42 -19.47
C PRO A 153 -17.08 -19.17 -18.15
N ALA A 154 -18.07 -20.06 -18.06
CA ALA A 154 -18.42 -20.74 -16.81
C ALA A 154 -17.32 -21.72 -16.38
N PHE A 155 -16.73 -22.46 -17.32
CA PHE A 155 -15.59 -23.32 -17.03
C PHE A 155 -14.35 -22.51 -16.63
N SER A 156 -14.09 -21.37 -17.30
CA SER A 156 -12.98 -20.49 -16.95
C SER A 156 -13.13 -19.95 -15.52
N LEU A 157 -14.33 -19.51 -15.14
CA LEU A 157 -14.63 -19.08 -13.77
C LEU A 157 -14.42 -20.20 -12.74
N PHE A 158 -14.84 -21.43 -13.05
CA PHE A 158 -14.59 -22.58 -12.20
C PHE A 158 -13.09 -22.85 -12.02
N ALA A 159 -12.32 -22.82 -13.10
CA ALA A 159 -10.88 -23.03 -13.07
C ALA A 159 -10.18 -21.96 -12.21
N THR A 160 -10.54 -20.69 -12.39
CA THR A 160 -10.04 -19.59 -11.55
C THR A 160 -10.44 -19.75 -10.09
N ALA A 161 -11.71 -20.03 -9.79
CA ALA A 161 -12.20 -20.16 -8.41
C ALA A 161 -11.54 -21.32 -7.66
N CYS A 162 -11.39 -22.49 -8.29
CA CYS A 162 -10.77 -23.64 -7.64
C CYS A 162 -9.25 -23.51 -7.47
N THR A 163 -8.59 -22.72 -8.33
CA THR A 163 -7.16 -22.40 -8.21
C THR A 163 -6.89 -21.10 -7.46
N ARG A 164 -7.94 -20.46 -6.92
CA ARG A 164 -7.88 -19.19 -6.18
C ARG A 164 -7.18 -18.09 -6.96
N GLY A 165 -7.49 -17.93 -8.25
CA GLY A 165 -6.92 -16.86 -9.07
C GLY A 165 -5.57 -17.19 -9.71
N ALA A 166 -4.93 -18.32 -9.39
CA ALA A 166 -3.66 -18.72 -10.00
C ALA A 166 -3.77 -18.96 -11.52
N ILE A 167 -4.94 -19.39 -12.00
CA ILE A 167 -5.26 -19.42 -13.42
C ILE A 167 -6.17 -18.21 -13.74
N PRO A 168 -5.69 -17.24 -14.53
CA PRO A 168 -6.48 -16.07 -14.88
C PRO A 168 -7.58 -16.44 -15.88
N VAL A 169 -8.60 -15.59 -15.93
CA VAL A 169 -9.69 -15.70 -16.90
C VAL A 169 -9.22 -15.15 -18.25
N PRO A 170 -9.54 -15.79 -19.40
CA PRO A 170 -9.25 -15.22 -20.71
C PRO A 170 -10.00 -13.89 -20.93
N ASN A 171 -9.29 -12.85 -21.40
CA ASN A 171 -9.84 -11.49 -21.59
C ASN A 171 -11.16 -11.44 -22.37
N ARG A 172 -11.35 -12.33 -23.35
CA ARG A 172 -12.58 -12.43 -24.16
C ARG A 172 -13.85 -12.76 -23.34
N PHE A 173 -13.70 -13.35 -22.15
CA PHE A 173 -14.80 -13.72 -21.25
C PHE A 173 -14.87 -12.81 -20.02
N LEU A 174 -13.93 -11.88 -19.87
CA LEU A 174 -13.77 -11.10 -18.66
C LEU A 174 -15.01 -10.23 -18.40
N ASP A 175 -15.49 -9.52 -19.42
CA ASP A 175 -16.68 -8.66 -19.32
C ASP A 175 -17.92 -9.41 -18.81
N GLU A 176 -18.21 -10.59 -19.37
CA GLU A 176 -19.37 -11.41 -18.97
C GLU A 176 -19.22 -11.95 -17.54
N LEU A 177 -18.00 -12.32 -17.16
CA LEU A 177 -17.72 -12.90 -15.85
C LEU A 177 -17.68 -11.85 -14.75
N LEU A 178 -17.19 -10.65 -15.04
CA LEU A 178 -17.13 -9.55 -14.10
C LEU A 178 -18.51 -9.17 -13.59
N GLU A 179 -19.57 -9.30 -14.38
CA GLU A 179 -20.94 -9.00 -13.95
C GLU A 179 -21.51 -10.08 -13.00
N ARG A 180 -21.11 -11.35 -13.15
CA ARG A 180 -21.83 -12.49 -12.53
C ARG A 180 -21.01 -13.33 -11.55
N ALA A 181 -19.69 -13.15 -11.52
CA ALA A 181 -18.81 -13.88 -10.60
C ALA A 181 -19.10 -13.50 -9.14
N PRO A 182 -18.87 -14.39 -8.16
CA PRO A 182 -18.85 -13.97 -6.76
C PRO A 182 -17.68 -13.01 -6.49
N LEU A 183 -17.90 -12.03 -5.61
CA LEU A 183 -16.87 -11.04 -5.25
C LEU A 183 -15.60 -11.70 -4.68
N SER A 184 -15.72 -12.83 -3.97
CA SER A 184 -14.58 -13.59 -3.45
C SER A 184 -13.64 -14.11 -4.54
N VAL A 185 -14.18 -14.49 -5.70
CA VAL A 185 -13.41 -14.95 -6.86
C VAL A 185 -12.76 -13.78 -7.58
N ILE A 186 -13.42 -12.62 -7.62
CA ILE A 186 -12.81 -11.39 -8.11
C ILE A 186 -11.66 -10.97 -7.20
N ASP A 187 -11.82 -11.04 -5.88
CA ASP A 187 -10.76 -10.74 -4.94
C ASP A 187 -9.55 -11.69 -5.11
N ASP A 188 -9.81 -12.98 -5.35
CA ASP A 188 -8.75 -13.94 -5.68
C ASP A 188 -7.98 -13.54 -6.96
N LEU A 189 -8.69 -13.05 -8.00
CA LEU A 189 -8.07 -12.54 -9.22
C LEU A 189 -7.27 -11.26 -8.98
N VAL A 190 -7.76 -10.33 -8.15
CA VAL A 190 -7.03 -9.12 -7.77
C VAL A 190 -5.74 -9.49 -7.01
N ASP A 191 -5.85 -10.39 -6.03
CA ASP A 191 -4.73 -10.82 -5.18
C ASP A 191 -3.61 -11.52 -5.97
N HIS A 192 -3.97 -12.22 -7.06
CA HIS A 192 -3.02 -12.94 -7.91
C HIS A 192 -2.60 -12.17 -9.18
N GLY A 193 -3.05 -10.93 -9.34
CA GLY A 193 -2.75 -10.11 -10.52
C GLY A 193 -3.38 -10.62 -11.81
N GLY A 194 -4.48 -11.38 -11.72
CA GLY A 194 -5.32 -11.76 -12.85
C GLY A 194 -6.32 -10.66 -13.26
N LEU A 195 -6.49 -9.65 -12.41
CA LEU A 195 -7.26 -8.43 -12.69
C LEU A 195 -6.41 -7.20 -12.40
N MET A 196 -6.42 -6.27 -13.34
CA MET A 196 -5.67 -5.01 -13.25
C MET A 196 -6.61 -3.80 -13.22
N PRO A 197 -6.11 -2.62 -12.79
CA PRO A 197 -6.91 -1.39 -12.83
C PRO A 197 -7.45 -1.04 -14.22
N GLU A 198 -6.72 -1.40 -15.28
CA GLU A 198 -7.11 -1.11 -16.67
C GLU A 198 -8.36 -1.87 -17.12
N ASP A 199 -8.65 -3.02 -16.49
CA ASP A 199 -9.86 -3.81 -16.77
C ASP A 199 -11.14 -3.15 -16.21
N ALA A 200 -10.97 -2.15 -15.34
CA ALA A 200 -12.05 -1.36 -14.72
C ALA A 200 -13.25 -2.21 -14.20
N PRO A 201 -13.00 -3.26 -13.40
CA PRO A 201 -14.05 -4.22 -13.01
C PRO A 201 -15.20 -3.60 -12.22
N TRP A 202 -14.95 -2.46 -11.56
CA TRP A 202 -15.96 -1.69 -10.85
C TRP A 202 -17.07 -1.13 -11.74
N THR A 203 -16.85 -1.00 -13.06
CA THR A 203 -17.87 -0.50 -13.99
C THR A 203 -18.98 -1.50 -14.31
N ARG A 204 -18.74 -2.79 -14.00
CA ARG A 204 -19.67 -3.90 -14.27
C ARG A 204 -20.36 -4.40 -13.01
N ARG A 205 -20.17 -3.70 -11.89
CA ARG A 205 -20.71 -4.04 -10.57
C ARG A 205 -21.72 -3.00 -10.10
N ASP A 206 -22.50 -3.36 -9.09
CA ASP A 206 -23.27 -2.37 -8.36
C ASP A 206 -22.36 -1.32 -7.72
N GLU A 207 -22.94 -0.20 -7.30
CA GLU A 207 -22.20 0.94 -6.79
C GLU A 207 -21.31 0.60 -5.57
N GLN A 208 -21.77 -0.29 -4.69
CA GLN A 208 -21.06 -0.63 -3.46
C GLN A 208 -19.90 -1.58 -3.73
N GLU A 209 -20.13 -2.66 -4.48
CA GLU A 209 -19.06 -3.57 -4.91
C GLU A 209 -18.06 -2.87 -5.84
N GLY A 210 -18.56 -2.01 -6.73
CA GLY A 210 -17.74 -1.22 -7.64
C GLY A 210 -16.82 -0.26 -6.88
N LEU A 211 -17.35 0.46 -5.88
CA LEU A 211 -16.54 1.32 -5.03
C LEU A 211 -15.48 0.52 -4.26
N TYR A 212 -15.86 -0.64 -3.72
CA TYR A 212 -14.92 -1.55 -3.05
C TYR A 212 -13.77 -1.97 -3.96
N LEU A 213 -14.07 -2.47 -5.17
CA LEU A 213 -13.05 -2.91 -6.13
C LEU A 213 -12.16 -1.78 -6.61
N ARG A 214 -12.72 -0.58 -6.82
CA ARG A 214 -11.92 0.60 -7.17
C ARG A 214 -10.96 0.98 -6.05
N ALA A 215 -11.37 0.88 -4.78
CA ALA A 215 -10.48 1.11 -3.65
C ALA A 215 -9.36 0.07 -3.52
N ARG A 216 -9.56 -1.16 -4.03
CA ARG A 216 -8.51 -2.19 -4.08
C ARG A 216 -7.52 -1.98 -5.23
N LEU A 217 -8.01 -1.64 -6.41
CA LEU A 217 -7.19 -1.62 -7.64
C LEU A 217 -6.64 -0.22 -7.95
N ALA A 218 -7.44 0.83 -7.74
CA ALA A 218 -7.10 2.20 -8.08
C ALA A 218 -7.31 3.13 -6.86
N PRO A 219 -6.60 2.89 -5.74
CA PRO A 219 -6.86 3.56 -4.46
C PRO A 219 -6.72 5.09 -4.52
N SER A 220 -5.85 5.61 -5.38
CA SER A 220 -5.65 7.06 -5.59
C SER A 220 -6.85 7.77 -6.23
N THR A 221 -7.81 7.04 -6.81
CA THR A 221 -9.00 7.59 -7.46
C THR A 221 -10.22 7.68 -6.53
N VAL A 222 -10.08 7.18 -5.30
CA VAL A 222 -11.14 7.22 -4.28
C VAL A 222 -11.08 8.55 -3.53
N SER A 223 -12.23 9.17 -3.30
CA SER A 223 -12.37 10.39 -2.49
C SER A 223 -12.52 10.11 -1.00
N GLY A 224 -12.38 11.14 -0.15
CA GLY A 224 -12.59 11.05 1.29
C GLY A 224 -13.97 10.50 1.67
N GLU A 225 -15.04 11.08 1.13
CA GLU A 225 -16.43 10.62 1.36
C GLU A 225 -16.63 9.14 0.99
N GLN A 226 -16.02 8.70 -0.11
CA GLN A 226 -16.07 7.31 -0.53
C GLN A 226 -15.27 6.39 0.40
N ALA A 227 -14.13 6.86 0.91
CA ALA A 227 -13.36 6.12 1.91
C ALA A 227 -14.11 6.01 3.26
N GLU A 228 -14.89 7.03 3.64
CA GLU A 228 -15.80 6.98 4.80
C GLU A 228 -16.91 5.94 4.61
N CYS A 229 -17.56 5.92 3.44
CA CYS A 229 -18.55 4.89 3.09
C CYS A 229 -17.96 3.47 3.17
N LEU A 230 -16.67 3.33 2.84
CA LEU A 230 -15.95 2.08 2.99
C LEU A 230 -15.41 1.86 4.40
N ALA A 231 -15.53 2.77 5.36
CA ALA A 231 -14.87 2.69 6.67
C ALA A 231 -13.36 2.42 6.55
N TRP A 232 -12.69 3.06 5.58
CA TRP A 232 -11.28 2.85 5.29
C TRP A 232 -10.39 3.76 6.13
N GLN A 233 -10.21 3.39 7.40
CA GLN A 233 -9.54 4.23 8.40
C GLN A 233 -8.13 4.65 8.02
N THR A 234 -7.30 3.75 7.50
CA THR A 234 -5.92 4.07 7.08
C THR A 234 -5.87 5.17 6.01
N TYR A 235 -6.82 5.18 5.07
CA TYR A 235 -6.92 6.23 4.05
C TYR A 235 -7.34 7.57 4.66
N LEU A 236 -8.34 7.56 5.54
CA LEU A 236 -8.83 8.78 6.19
C LEU A 236 -7.73 9.43 7.05
N ARG A 237 -6.98 8.63 7.82
CA ARG A 237 -5.84 9.11 8.61
C ARG A 237 -4.75 9.73 7.74
N ARG A 238 -4.44 9.10 6.59
CA ARG A 238 -3.52 9.67 5.61
C ARG A 238 -4.01 11.04 5.12
N GLN A 239 -5.29 11.18 4.81
CA GLN A 239 -5.85 12.46 4.35
C GLN A 239 -5.77 13.54 5.44
N SER A 240 -6.10 13.21 6.68
CA SER A 240 -5.96 14.15 7.81
C SER A 240 -4.51 14.58 8.01
N PHE A 241 -3.55 13.64 7.96
CA PHE A 241 -2.12 13.96 8.05
C PHE A 241 -1.68 14.90 6.92
N LEU A 242 -2.13 14.64 5.68
CA LEU A 242 -1.81 15.49 4.53
C LEU A 242 -2.49 16.86 4.58
N GLY A 243 -3.66 16.94 5.21
CA GLY A 243 -4.43 18.16 5.40
C GLY A 243 -3.89 19.07 6.50
N ASP A 244 -2.90 18.61 7.27
CA ASP A 244 -2.42 19.28 8.50
C ASP A 244 -3.54 19.42 9.54
N ASP A 245 -4.49 18.48 9.55
CA ASP A 245 -5.54 18.40 10.55
C ASP A 245 -5.01 17.69 11.81
N ASP A 246 -5.51 18.09 12.99
CA ASP A 246 -5.20 17.40 14.24
C ASP A 246 -5.60 15.93 14.16
N LEU A 247 -4.60 15.05 14.19
CA LEU A 247 -4.81 13.60 14.19
C LEU A 247 -5.26 13.14 15.57
N ALA A 248 -6.42 12.47 15.62
CA ALA A 248 -6.82 11.72 16.80
C ALA A 248 -5.87 10.52 16.98
N ARG A 249 -5.15 10.47 18.11
CA ARG A 249 -4.20 9.37 18.40
C ARG A 249 -4.87 8.02 18.49
N GLN A 250 -4.16 6.96 18.09
CA GLN A 250 -4.58 5.58 18.27
C GLN A 250 -3.70 4.84 19.29
N GLU A 251 -4.28 3.83 19.94
CA GLU A 251 -3.54 2.90 20.78
C GLU A 251 -3.66 1.48 20.21
N PRO A 252 -2.55 0.84 19.80
CA PRO A 252 -1.17 1.36 19.76
C PRO A 252 -0.96 2.44 18.68
N ASP A 253 0.09 3.27 18.85
CA ASP A 253 0.47 4.31 17.87
C ASP A 253 0.70 3.68 16.50
N ASP A 254 0.12 4.28 15.46
CA ASP A 254 0.32 3.86 14.09
C ASP A 254 1.37 4.70 13.37
N VAL A 255 1.60 4.42 12.08
CA VAL A 255 2.59 5.14 11.26
C VAL A 255 2.29 6.64 11.17
N TRP A 256 1.03 7.05 11.24
CA TRP A 256 0.63 8.46 11.11
C TRP A 256 0.86 9.22 12.41
N ASP A 257 0.57 8.59 13.57
CA ASP A 257 0.90 9.15 14.88
C ASP A 257 2.42 9.39 15.00
N LEU A 258 3.22 8.38 14.62
CA LEU A 258 4.68 8.47 14.65
C LEU A 258 5.24 9.49 13.64
N LEU A 259 4.63 9.65 12.47
CA LEU A 259 5.03 10.67 11.49
C LEU A 259 4.77 12.08 12.02
N TYR A 260 3.65 12.29 12.71
CA TYR A 260 3.32 13.56 13.33
C TYR A 260 4.37 13.94 14.38
N ASP A 261 4.65 13.02 15.33
CA ASP A 261 5.63 13.24 16.40
C ASP A 261 7.03 13.56 15.83
N VAL A 262 7.48 12.77 14.85
CA VAL A 262 8.84 12.92 14.32
C VAL A 262 8.99 14.14 13.41
N VAL A 263 8.00 14.44 12.57
CA VAL A 263 8.16 15.46 11.51
C VAL A 263 7.54 16.80 11.87
N MET A 264 6.39 16.80 12.56
CA MET A 264 5.70 18.04 12.95
C MET A 264 6.20 18.58 14.30
N ASP A 265 6.48 17.69 15.26
CA ASP A 265 7.01 18.07 16.58
C ASP A 265 8.54 18.01 16.65
N GLY A 266 9.19 17.35 15.69
CA GLY A 266 10.64 17.17 15.69
C GLY A 266 11.14 16.23 16.79
N ASP A 267 10.30 15.33 17.29
CA ASP A 267 10.67 14.37 18.33
C ASP A 267 11.60 13.29 17.79
N VAL A 268 12.90 13.47 18.05
CA VAL A 268 13.95 12.54 17.64
C VAL A 268 13.89 11.20 18.39
N THR A 269 13.15 11.10 19.50
CA THR A 269 13.07 9.87 20.30
C THR A 269 12.17 8.81 19.66
N ALA A 270 11.17 9.22 18.88
CA ALA A 270 10.24 8.33 18.17
C ALA A 270 10.78 7.81 16.81
N VAL A 271 11.96 8.28 16.36
CA VAL A 271 12.51 7.98 15.03
C VAL A 271 12.74 6.49 14.78
N ASP A 272 13.17 5.73 15.79
CA ASP A 272 13.41 4.29 15.62
C ASP A 272 12.11 3.49 15.56
N ALA A 273 11.06 3.92 16.27
CA ALA A 273 9.72 3.35 16.15
C ALA A 273 9.14 3.64 14.75
N LEU A 274 9.34 4.85 14.24
CA LEU A 274 8.94 5.22 12.89
C LEU A 274 9.66 4.38 11.82
N ASP A 275 10.97 4.14 11.93
CA ASP A 275 11.71 3.27 10.99
C ASP A 275 11.13 1.84 10.96
N ALA A 276 10.61 1.34 12.08
CA ALA A 276 9.99 0.02 12.13
C ALA A 276 8.59 -0.02 11.49
N ALA A 277 7.82 1.07 11.58
CA ALA A 277 6.46 1.18 11.06
C ALA A 277 6.38 1.55 9.57
N LEU A 278 7.37 2.27 9.04
CA LEU A 278 7.36 2.76 7.65
C LEU A 278 7.49 1.62 6.62
N PRO A 279 6.89 1.76 5.43
CA PRO A 279 7.17 0.88 4.30
C PRO A 279 8.63 1.01 3.83
N ARG A 280 9.14 -0.04 3.17
CA ARG A 280 10.56 -0.14 2.80
C ARG A 280 11.13 1.07 2.05
N PRO A 281 10.45 1.68 1.07
CA PRO A 281 10.97 2.87 0.40
C PRO A 281 11.17 4.05 1.35
N GLN A 282 10.20 4.33 2.23
CA GLN A 282 10.26 5.41 3.21
C GLN A 282 11.30 5.13 4.30
N GLN A 283 11.50 3.87 4.70
CA GLN A 283 12.60 3.49 5.61
C GLN A 283 13.96 3.88 5.04
N ILE A 284 14.18 3.69 3.73
CA ILE A 284 15.45 4.07 3.09
C ILE A 284 15.63 5.59 3.15
N GLU A 285 14.58 6.36 2.83
CA GLU A 285 14.63 7.83 2.93
C GLU A 285 14.88 8.31 4.38
N LEU A 286 14.27 7.69 5.39
CA LEU A 286 14.52 8.02 6.80
C LEU A 286 15.96 7.69 7.23
N ARG A 287 16.51 6.56 6.76
CA ARG A 287 17.90 6.18 7.04
C ARG A 287 18.91 7.10 6.35
N ASP A 288 18.59 7.56 5.14
CA ASP A 288 19.38 8.57 4.44
C ASP A 288 19.35 9.91 5.19
N LEU A 289 18.20 10.30 5.76
CA LEU A 289 18.10 11.48 6.64
C LEU A 289 18.99 11.34 7.88
N LYS A 290 18.93 10.20 8.59
CA LYS A 290 19.78 9.89 9.75
C LYS A 290 21.27 9.91 9.39
N SER A 291 21.63 9.32 8.25
CA SER A 291 23.01 9.26 7.78
C SER A 291 23.55 10.65 7.39
N GLY A 292 22.72 11.45 6.71
CA GLY A 292 23.06 12.82 6.36
C GLY A 292 23.28 13.71 7.59
N ALA A 293 22.54 13.49 8.68
CA ALA A 293 22.71 14.22 9.94
C ALA A 293 24.10 14.05 10.57
N LEU A 294 24.76 12.90 10.37
CA LEU A 294 26.13 12.67 10.85
C LEU A 294 27.17 13.56 10.15
N SER A 295 26.92 13.92 8.89
CA SER A 295 27.85 14.71 8.06
C SER A 295 27.38 16.15 7.82
N GLY A 296 26.12 16.45 8.12
CA GLY A 296 25.46 17.69 7.73
C GLY A 296 25.33 17.81 6.21
N GLN A 297 25.17 16.70 5.50
CA GLN A 297 25.07 16.66 4.04
C GLN A 297 23.90 15.77 3.61
N TRP A 298 23.01 16.36 2.81
CA TRP A 298 21.86 15.68 2.21
C TRP A 298 21.75 15.99 0.72
N PRO A 299 21.14 15.09 -0.07
CA PRO A 299 20.86 15.35 -1.47
C PRO A 299 19.87 16.52 -1.65
N PRO A 300 19.92 17.23 -2.81
CA PRO A 300 19.07 18.40 -3.07
C PRO A 300 17.58 18.16 -2.80
N ARG A 301 17.05 16.99 -3.22
CA ARG A 301 15.65 16.59 -3.03
C ARG A 301 15.18 16.72 -1.57
N MET A 302 16.01 16.33 -0.60
CA MET A 302 15.67 16.41 0.82
C MET A 302 15.77 17.86 1.33
N THR A 303 16.79 18.60 0.91
CA THR A 303 16.95 20.00 1.33
C THR A 303 15.92 20.95 0.73
N GLU A 304 15.28 20.54 -0.37
CA GLU A 304 14.20 21.30 -1.03
C GLU A 304 12.82 20.99 -0.42
N ASP A 305 12.66 19.82 0.20
CA ASP A 305 11.46 19.43 0.93
C ASP A 305 11.39 20.11 2.32
N ARG A 306 10.64 21.22 2.39
CA ARG A 306 10.51 22.03 3.61
C ARG A 306 9.91 21.25 4.78
N GLY A 307 9.08 20.24 4.52
CA GLY A 307 8.50 19.42 5.58
C GLY A 307 9.52 18.59 6.33
N LEU A 308 10.70 18.35 5.75
CA LEU A 308 11.78 17.63 6.44
C LEU A 308 12.67 18.54 7.29
N TRP A 309 12.59 19.86 7.14
CA TRP A 309 13.57 20.77 7.72
C TRP A 309 13.60 20.73 9.25
N LEU A 310 12.43 20.59 9.89
CA LEU A 310 12.35 20.51 11.35
C LEU A 310 13.08 19.27 11.86
N LEU A 311 12.76 18.10 11.31
CA LEU A 311 13.43 16.84 11.64
C LEU A 311 14.93 16.91 11.34
N MET A 312 15.32 17.43 10.17
CA MET A 312 16.73 17.56 9.78
C MET A 312 17.50 18.46 10.77
N ALA A 313 16.92 19.59 11.18
CA ALA A 313 17.53 20.49 12.16
C ALA A 313 17.57 19.87 13.57
N ALA A 314 16.57 19.07 13.95
CA ALA A 314 16.55 18.37 15.23
C ALA A 314 17.63 17.28 15.30
N LEU A 315 17.83 16.52 14.22
CA LEU A 315 18.84 15.47 14.11
C LEU A 315 20.27 16.03 13.99
N TRP A 316 20.46 17.15 13.29
CA TRP A 316 21.77 17.73 13.03
C TRP A 316 22.04 18.97 13.88
N ARG A 317 22.84 18.77 14.94
CA ARG A 317 23.35 19.86 15.79
C ARG A 317 24.78 20.22 15.38
N PRO A 318 24.98 21.16 14.43
CA PRO A 318 26.31 21.49 13.94
C PRO A 318 27.21 22.02 15.07
N GLN A 319 28.42 21.46 15.19
CA GLN A 319 29.45 21.97 16.11
C GLN A 319 30.39 22.98 15.43
N GLY A 320 30.45 22.98 14.10
CA GLY A 320 31.31 23.84 13.28
C GLY A 320 30.58 24.91 12.48
N LEU A 321 31.30 25.55 11.57
CA LEU A 321 30.75 26.55 10.65
C LEU A 321 29.80 25.88 9.63
N VAL A 322 28.57 26.40 9.52
CA VAL A 322 27.60 25.97 8.51
C VAL A 322 27.75 26.82 7.26
N ASP A 323 27.86 26.18 6.10
CA ASP A 323 27.91 26.87 4.81
C ASP A 323 26.50 27.23 4.32
N ALA A 324 26.08 28.46 4.63
CA ALA A 324 24.77 28.99 4.27
C ALA A 324 24.48 29.04 2.76
N GLY A 325 25.52 29.04 1.92
CA GLY A 325 25.36 29.19 0.46
C GLY A 325 24.81 27.95 -0.23
N ARG A 326 24.83 26.79 0.43
CA ARG A 326 24.47 25.48 -0.14
C ARG A 326 23.01 25.37 -0.52
N SER A 327 22.11 25.74 0.39
CA SER A 327 20.66 25.72 0.18
C SER A 327 19.95 26.62 1.19
N PRO A 328 18.68 26.98 0.95
CA PRO A 328 17.87 27.75 1.90
C PRO A 328 17.79 27.11 3.30
N PHE A 329 17.76 25.77 3.39
CA PHE A 329 17.82 25.05 4.67
C PHE A 329 19.10 25.39 5.46
N TYR A 330 20.27 25.25 4.82
CA TYR A 330 21.54 25.54 5.49
C TYR A 330 21.66 27.02 5.86
N ALA A 331 21.07 27.93 5.09
CA ALA A 331 21.02 29.34 5.43
C ALA A 331 20.20 29.59 6.72
N LEU A 332 19.05 28.92 6.88
CA LEU A 332 18.25 29.03 8.09
C LEU A 332 18.95 28.41 9.30
N VAL A 333 19.56 27.24 9.16
CA VAL A 333 20.35 26.60 10.23
C VAL A 333 21.55 27.47 10.61
N ALA A 334 22.25 28.04 9.63
CA ALA A 334 23.35 28.97 9.85
C ALA A 334 22.91 30.22 10.61
N LEU A 335 21.74 30.78 10.29
CA LEU A 335 21.20 31.96 10.96
C LEU A 335 20.80 31.66 12.41
N ASN A 336 20.07 30.55 12.64
CA ASN A 336 19.73 30.08 13.99
C ASN A 336 20.98 29.86 14.83
N ARG A 337 21.98 29.15 14.28
CA ARG A 337 23.27 28.95 14.94
C ARG A 337 23.97 30.27 15.28
N ALA A 338 24.02 31.22 14.33
CA ALA A 338 24.65 32.52 14.59
C ALA A 338 23.96 33.25 15.76
N TYR A 339 22.64 33.17 15.84
CA TYR A 339 21.87 33.79 16.91
C TYR A 339 22.04 33.08 18.26
N ASP A 340 22.06 31.75 18.27
CA ASP A 340 22.35 30.98 19.48
C ASP A 340 23.77 31.25 20.01
N LEU A 341 24.76 31.41 19.12
CA LEU A 341 26.12 31.81 19.50
C LEU A 341 26.15 33.22 20.10
N VAL A 342 25.34 34.16 19.58
CA VAL A 342 25.18 35.49 20.19
C VAL A 342 24.60 35.39 21.60
N LYS A 343 23.52 34.60 21.80
CA LYS A 343 22.92 34.38 23.13
C LYS A 343 23.87 33.67 24.09
N ALA A 344 24.72 32.77 23.58
CA ALA A 344 25.76 32.10 24.37
C ALA A 344 26.97 33.01 24.68
N GLY A 345 27.06 34.20 24.06
CA GLY A 345 28.15 35.16 24.25
C GLY A 345 29.41 34.86 23.42
N ASP A 346 29.41 33.85 22.55
CA ASP A 346 30.51 33.51 21.64
C ASP A 346 30.47 34.38 20.38
N LEU A 347 30.92 35.63 20.54
CA LEU A 347 30.90 36.63 19.49
C LEU A 347 31.84 36.30 18.33
N GLU A 348 32.93 35.56 18.55
CA GLU A 348 33.89 35.23 17.49
C GLU A 348 33.29 34.21 16.53
N ALA A 349 32.74 33.12 17.06
CA ALA A 349 32.04 32.13 16.26
C ALA A 349 30.78 32.71 15.60
N ALA A 350 30.02 33.56 16.32
CA ALA A 350 28.87 34.26 15.75
C ALA A 350 29.27 35.14 14.56
N ALA A 351 30.39 35.88 14.65
CA ALA A 351 30.90 36.68 13.54
C ALA A 351 31.25 35.81 12.32
N GLN A 352 31.93 34.68 12.55
CA GLN A 352 32.31 33.77 11.48
C GLN A 352 31.08 33.17 10.77
N GLN A 353 30.06 32.77 11.55
CA GLN A 353 28.81 32.24 11.02
C GLN A 353 28.01 33.32 10.28
N ALA A 354 27.90 34.53 10.82
CA ALA A 354 27.24 35.66 10.15
C ALA A 354 27.89 36.01 8.81
N ARG A 355 29.23 36.02 8.75
CA ARG A 355 29.98 36.23 7.49
C ARG A 355 29.67 35.18 6.42
N SER A 356 29.36 33.94 6.81
CA SER A 356 28.97 32.90 5.84
C SER A 356 27.70 33.28 5.08
N LEU A 357 26.78 34.02 5.72
CA LEU A 357 25.49 34.47 5.20
C LEU A 357 25.59 35.80 4.43
N THR A 358 26.47 36.72 4.85
CA THR A 358 26.52 38.10 4.31
C THR A 358 27.58 38.35 3.22
N ARG A 359 28.48 37.40 2.95
CA ARG A 359 29.54 37.60 1.95
C ARG A 359 28.97 37.72 0.53
N ASP A 360 29.15 38.90 -0.08
CA ASP A 360 28.71 39.27 -1.44
C ASP A 360 29.44 38.54 -2.59
N SER A 361 30.43 37.69 -2.29
CA SER A 361 31.25 37.07 -3.32
C SER A 361 30.49 35.92 -3.99
N VAL A 362 30.02 36.21 -5.21
CA VAL A 362 29.54 35.31 -6.28
C VAL A 362 28.01 35.14 -6.34
N SER A 363 27.45 35.51 -7.50
CA SER A 363 26.04 35.55 -7.91
C SER A 363 25.24 34.23 -7.85
N ASN A 364 25.76 33.20 -7.18
CA ASN A 364 25.22 31.84 -7.21
C ASN A 364 24.77 31.32 -5.81
N ARG A 365 24.74 32.17 -4.78
CA ARG A 365 24.32 31.75 -3.42
C ARG A 365 22.81 31.72 -3.29
N ARG A 366 22.28 30.59 -2.80
CA ARG A 366 20.84 30.36 -2.55
C ARG A 366 20.37 30.93 -1.19
N VAL A 367 20.93 32.04 -0.72
CA VAL A 367 20.53 32.66 0.56
C VAL A 367 19.31 33.58 0.34
N PRO A 368 18.16 33.32 0.98
CA PRO A 368 17.01 34.20 0.90
C PRO A 368 17.32 35.62 1.42
N ALA A 369 16.81 36.64 0.75
CA ALA A 369 17.11 38.04 1.07
C ALA A 369 16.68 38.45 2.50
N GLU A 370 15.61 37.85 3.02
CA GLU A 370 15.12 38.08 4.39
C GLU A 370 16.08 37.52 5.44
N LEU A 371 16.69 36.35 5.18
CA LEU A 371 17.71 35.77 6.06
C LEU A 371 19.04 36.55 5.97
N ALA A 372 19.35 37.09 4.79
CA ALA A 372 20.51 37.96 4.61
C ALA A 372 20.35 39.28 5.38
N GLU A 373 19.15 39.84 5.45
CA GLU A 373 18.84 41.04 6.26
C GLU A 373 19.10 40.79 7.76
N GLU A 374 18.58 39.68 8.30
CA GLU A 374 18.83 39.25 9.68
C GLU A 374 20.31 39.00 9.94
N ALA A 375 20.99 38.33 9.00
CA ALA A 375 22.42 38.07 9.11
C ALA A 375 23.25 39.37 9.12
N ASN A 376 22.86 40.38 8.35
CA ASN A 376 23.48 41.71 8.37
C ASN A 376 23.24 42.41 9.72
N ALA A 377 22.01 42.36 10.26
CA ALA A 377 21.72 42.93 11.57
C ALA A 377 22.51 42.25 12.70
N LEU A 378 22.66 40.93 12.64
CA LEU A 378 23.47 40.14 13.55
C LEU A 378 24.96 40.46 13.40
N ALA A 379 25.48 40.53 12.17
CA ALA A 379 26.87 40.89 11.90
C ALA A 379 27.21 42.29 12.43
N ALA A 380 26.30 43.26 12.27
CA ALA A 380 26.44 44.60 12.82
C ALA A 380 26.51 44.60 14.35
N TYR A 381 25.60 43.86 15.00
CA TYR A 381 25.60 43.70 16.46
C TYR A 381 26.93 43.14 16.98
N VAL A 382 27.38 42.04 16.37
CA VAL A 382 28.61 41.34 16.77
C VAL A 382 29.84 42.23 16.54
N ALA A 383 29.94 42.90 15.39
CA ALA A 383 31.07 43.80 15.10
C ALA A 383 31.12 44.98 16.08
N ALA A 384 29.98 45.58 16.42
CA ALA A 384 29.90 46.64 17.42
C ALA A 384 30.35 46.15 18.81
N ARG A 385 29.87 44.98 19.25
CA ARG A 385 30.25 44.37 20.54
C ARG A 385 31.73 44.00 20.61
N GLN A 386 32.30 43.45 19.54
CA GLN A 386 33.74 43.14 19.48
C GLN A 386 34.58 44.42 19.56
N SER A 387 34.12 45.52 18.95
CA SER A 387 34.82 46.81 19.00
C SER A 387 34.97 47.36 20.43
N GLU A 388 34.01 47.10 21.32
CA GLU A 388 34.05 47.51 22.73
C GLU A 388 35.20 46.85 23.49
N ARG A 389 35.60 45.64 23.08
CA ARG A 389 36.66 44.83 23.72
C ARG A 389 38.07 45.17 23.21
N LEU A 390 38.20 45.93 22.13
CA LEU A 390 39.50 46.23 21.51
C LEU A 390 40.17 47.50 22.06
N GLU A 391 41.43 47.38 22.43
CA GLU A 391 42.28 48.51 22.84
C GLU A 391 42.81 49.32 21.65
N SER A 392 43.16 48.63 20.56
CA SER A 392 43.64 49.25 19.32
C SER A 392 42.58 50.14 18.67
N ARG A 393 42.90 51.43 18.51
CA ARG A 393 41.99 52.40 17.87
C ARG A 393 41.70 52.03 16.42
N THR A 394 42.73 51.67 15.65
CA THR A 394 42.61 51.38 14.22
C THR A 394 41.72 50.16 13.96
N GLU A 395 41.86 49.10 14.75
CA GLU A 395 41.04 47.89 14.60
C GLU A 395 39.60 48.12 15.06
N ARG A 396 39.42 48.89 16.13
CA ARG A 396 38.10 49.33 16.58
C ARG A 396 37.37 50.12 15.49
N ASP A 397 38.01 51.14 14.93
CA ASP A 397 37.40 51.99 13.90
C ASP A 397 37.01 51.14 12.67
N ARG A 398 37.84 50.17 12.28
CA ARG A 398 37.50 49.21 11.20
C ARG A 398 36.27 48.34 11.52
N LEU A 399 36.15 47.83 12.74
CA LEU A 399 34.98 47.06 13.15
C LEU A 399 33.72 47.92 13.22
N LEU A 400 33.84 49.18 13.65
CA LEU A 400 32.73 50.12 13.67
C LEU A 400 32.28 50.50 12.25
N ASP A 401 33.21 50.69 11.33
CA ASP A 401 32.89 50.89 9.91
C ASP A 401 32.16 49.68 9.33
N SER A 402 32.64 48.46 9.64
CA SER A 402 31.97 47.23 9.24
C SER A 402 30.57 47.11 9.86
N ALA A 403 30.42 47.47 11.15
CA ALA A 403 29.14 47.43 11.84
C ALA A 403 28.11 48.37 11.20
N GLU A 404 28.53 49.59 10.85
CA GLU A 404 27.67 50.56 10.19
C GLU A 404 27.31 50.14 8.76
N GLU A 405 28.25 49.54 8.02
CA GLU A 405 28.00 48.97 6.70
C GLU A 405 26.92 47.88 6.77
N TYR A 406 27.09 46.90 7.66
CA TYR A 406 26.13 45.82 7.86
C TYR A 406 24.77 46.34 8.32
N ALA A 407 24.72 47.27 9.28
CA ALA A 407 23.47 47.87 9.76
C ALA A 407 22.77 48.65 8.64
N SER A 408 23.52 49.33 7.77
CA SER A 408 22.97 50.05 6.61
C SER A 408 22.37 49.07 5.59
N ARG A 409 23.03 47.93 5.34
CA ARG A 409 22.51 46.88 4.46
C ARG A 409 21.24 46.23 5.02
N ALA A 410 21.18 45.99 6.33
CA ALA A 410 19.97 45.51 6.98
C ALA A 410 18.82 46.52 6.86
N ALA A 411 19.10 47.82 7.08
CA ALA A 411 18.10 48.88 6.98
C ALA A 411 17.65 49.22 5.55
N ALA A 412 18.40 48.79 4.52
CA ALA A 412 18.13 49.14 3.12
C ALA A 412 16.74 48.73 2.61
N ARG A 413 16.09 47.78 3.28
CA ARG A 413 14.74 47.30 2.92
C ARG A 413 13.61 48.03 3.67
N GLY A 414 13.93 49.02 4.51
CA GLY A 414 12.94 49.88 5.18
C GLY A 414 12.25 49.26 6.41
N GLY A 415 12.85 48.23 7.02
CA GLY A 415 12.33 47.63 8.26
C GLY A 415 12.50 48.56 9.46
N ALA A 416 11.42 48.86 10.19
CA ALA A 416 11.45 49.80 11.32
C ALA A 416 12.47 49.43 12.41
N ALA A 417 12.61 48.13 12.72
CA ALA A 417 13.62 47.63 13.66
C ALA A 417 15.05 47.82 13.15
N ALA A 418 15.30 47.53 11.87
CA ALA A 418 16.62 47.68 11.25
C ALA A 418 17.04 49.15 11.17
N GLU A 419 16.14 50.05 10.80
CA GLU A 419 16.38 51.50 10.79
C GLU A 419 16.64 52.05 12.19
N ARG A 420 15.88 51.60 13.19
CA ARG A 420 16.10 51.96 14.60
C ARG A 420 17.48 51.49 15.07
N ASN A 421 17.84 50.25 14.79
CA ASN A 421 19.16 49.69 15.10
C ASN A 421 20.30 50.52 14.47
N LEU A 422 20.15 50.94 13.21
CA LEU A 422 21.12 51.81 12.54
C LEU A 422 21.22 53.19 13.22
N ARG A 423 20.08 53.80 13.60
CA ARG A 423 20.07 55.08 14.35
C ARG A 423 20.76 54.94 15.71
N LEU A 424 20.49 53.87 16.45
CA LEU A 424 21.13 53.56 17.73
C LEU A 424 22.65 53.42 17.57
N LEU A 425 23.10 52.66 16.58
CA LEU A 425 24.52 52.47 16.28
C LEU A 425 25.21 53.81 15.96
N ARG A 426 24.61 54.65 15.10
CA ARG A 426 25.17 55.96 14.74
C ARG A 426 25.22 56.91 15.94
N ALA A 427 24.17 56.97 16.76
CA ALA A 427 24.14 57.80 17.96
C ALA A 427 25.21 57.35 18.98
N TRP A 428 25.31 56.05 19.22
CA TRP A 428 26.33 55.48 20.10
C TRP A 428 27.75 55.73 19.56
N ARG A 429 27.97 55.53 18.25
CA ARG A 429 29.25 55.84 17.58
C ARG A 429 29.60 57.33 17.62
N GLY A 430 28.63 58.23 17.64
CA GLY A 430 28.85 59.68 17.75
C GLY A 430 29.20 60.16 19.16
N THR A 431 28.87 59.38 20.19
CA THR A 431 29.17 59.70 21.60
C THR A 431 30.67 59.57 21.88
N ARG A 432 31.27 60.35 22.79
CA ARG A 432 32.70 60.19 23.12
C ARG A 432 32.94 58.89 23.88
N ARG A 433 34.06 58.20 23.63
CA ARG A 433 34.34 56.87 24.23
C ARG A 433 34.17 56.84 25.76
N ASN A 434 34.65 57.87 26.47
CA ASN A 434 34.58 57.92 27.93
C ASN A 434 33.15 58.15 28.46
N ASP A 435 32.27 58.66 27.61
CA ASP A 435 30.86 58.95 27.93
C ASP A 435 29.91 57.87 27.36
N ARG A 436 30.45 56.84 26.69
CA ARG A 436 29.65 55.74 26.12
C ARG A 436 29.34 54.70 27.19
N GLY A 437 28.06 54.39 27.34
CA GLY A 437 27.62 53.16 27.99
C GLY A 437 27.80 51.93 27.08
N PRO A 438 27.57 50.72 27.61
CA PRO A 438 27.62 49.47 26.83
C PRO A 438 26.63 49.47 25.67
N PHE A 439 27.07 49.05 24.48
CA PHE A 439 26.20 48.97 23.29
C PHE A 439 25.22 47.79 23.33
N GLY A 440 25.67 46.66 23.89
CA GLY A 440 24.93 45.39 23.81
C GLY A 440 23.51 45.43 24.34
N ASN A 441 22.68 44.54 23.82
CA ASN A 441 21.33 44.33 24.32
C ASN A 441 21.41 43.51 25.62
N PRO A 442 20.94 44.04 26.76
CA PRO A 442 21.09 43.36 28.05
C PRO A 442 20.33 42.04 28.13
N PHE A 443 19.29 41.81 27.32
CA PHE A 443 18.62 40.50 27.23
C PHE A 443 19.54 39.44 26.61
N LEU A 444 20.24 39.78 25.51
CA LEU A 444 21.20 38.88 24.88
C LEU A 444 22.40 38.62 25.78
N ASP A 445 22.80 39.61 26.59
CA ASP A 445 23.90 39.48 27.55
C ASP A 445 23.59 38.46 28.67
N ILE A 446 22.31 38.21 28.97
CA ILE A 446 21.84 37.17 29.89
C ILE A 446 21.31 35.90 29.17
N GLY A 447 21.52 35.82 27.85
CA GLY A 447 21.15 34.67 27.01
C GLY A 447 19.65 34.54 26.70
N LEU A 448 18.90 35.64 26.79
CA LEU A 448 17.47 35.69 26.48
C LEU A 448 17.20 36.47 25.20
N ASP A 449 16.06 36.18 24.57
CA ASP A 449 15.57 36.96 23.44
C ASP A 449 15.22 38.39 23.89
N HIS A 450 15.35 39.34 22.96
CA HIS A 450 14.98 40.73 23.21
C HIS A 450 13.53 40.84 23.72
N GLY A 451 13.33 41.37 24.92
CA GLY A 451 12.01 41.54 25.52
C GLY A 451 11.38 40.26 26.08
N ALA A 452 12.18 39.21 26.32
CA ALA A 452 11.69 38.00 26.99
C ALA A 452 11.20 38.31 28.42
N GLY A 453 10.04 37.76 28.78
CA GLY A 453 9.60 37.69 30.17
C GLY A 453 10.50 36.77 31.02
N GLY A 454 10.38 36.86 32.34
CA GLY A 454 11.15 36.00 33.26
C GLY A 454 12.65 36.33 33.40
N TRP A 455 13.10 37.46 32.84
CA TRP A 455 14.50 37.88 32.91
C TRP A 455 15.02 38.04 34.36
N GLU A 456 14.17 38.40 35.31
CA GLU A 456 14.54 38.49 36.74
C GLU A 456 14.97 37.13 37.30
N GLU A 457 14.23 36.07 36.95
CA GLU A 457 14.55 34.70 37.37
C GLU A 457 15.85 34.23 36.72
N ARG A 458 16.02 34.50 35.42
CA ARG A 458 17.26 34.18 34.71
C ARG A 458 18.46 34.91 35.31
N CYS A 459 18.33 36.18 35.70
CA CYS A 459 19.40 36.90 36.40
C CYS A 459 19.75 36.22 37.74
N ARG A 460 18.75 35.80 38.53
CA ARG A 460 19.02 35.07 39.79
C ARG A 460 19.75 33.76 39.54
N ASP A 461 19.40 33.03 38.48
CA ASP A 461 20.07 31.77 38.14
C ASP A 461 21.52 32.01 37.72
N ILE A 462 21.78 32.96 36.82
CA ILE A 462 23.15 33.33 36.40
C ILE A 462 23.97 33.82 37.60
N PHE A 463 23.37 34.58 38.51
CA PHE A 463 24.06 35.04 39.72
C PHE A 463 24.56 33.87 40.57
N ARG A 464 23.75 32.81 40.72
CA ARG A 464 24.15 31.56 41.40
C ARG A 464 25.21 30.78 40.61
N GLU A 465 25.06 30.68 39.28
CA GLU A 465 26.02 30.01 38.40
C GLU A 465 27.42 30.67 38.44
N ARG A 466 27.47 31.99 38.67
CA ARG A 466 28.70 32.80 38.67
C ARG A 466 29.14 33.24 40.06
N GLU A 467 28.73 32.51 41.10
CA GLU A 467 29.14 32.79 42.47
C GLU A 467 30.67 32.77 42.61
N GLY A 468 31.24 33.84 43.16
CA GLY A 468 32.69 34.00 43.31
C GLY A 468 33.40 34.73 42.15
N ASP A 469 32.73 34.99 41.03
CA ASP A 469 33.25 35.86 39.95
C ASP A 469 32.68 37.28 40.07
N ALA A 470 33.40 38.14 40.80
CA ALA A 470 32.99 39.52 41.05
C ALA A 470 32.83 40.34 39.75
N ARG A 471 33.62 40.05 38.71
CA ARG A 471 33.53 40.75 37.43
C ARG A 471 32.25 40.35 36.72
N ALA A 472 31.99 39.06 36.62
CA ALA A 472 30.82 38.57 35.92
C ALA A 472 29.51 38.92 36.64
N GLN A 473 29.52 39.00 37.98
CA GLN A 473 28.39 39.51 38.77
C GLN A 473 28.18 41.01 38.57
N SER A 474 29.25 41.80 38.45
CA SER A 474 29.13 43.23 38.14
C SER A 474 28.55 43.47 36.74
N GLU A 475 28.97 42.69 35.74
CA GLU A 475 28.44 42.76 34.38
C GLU A 475 26.94 42.37 34.35
N LEU A 476 26.54 41.36 35.15
CA LEU A 476 25.15 40.97 35.32
C LEU A 476 24.29 42.07 35.96
N ASN A 477 24.76 42.67 37.06
CA ASN A 477 24.04 43.75 37.75
C ASN A 477 23.83 44.96 36.82
N MET A 478 24.82 45.30 36.00
CA MET A 478 24.68 46.34 34.98
C MET A 478 23.61 45.99 33.93
N ALA A 479 23.56 44.74 33.46
CA ALA A 479 22.52 44.31 32.52
C ALA A 479 21.12 44.40 33.16
N GLU A 480 21.00 43.96 34.41
CA GLU A 480 19.77 44.00 35.22
C GLU A 480 19.27 45.44 35.41
N GLU A 481 20.16 46.37 35.80
CA GLU A 481 19.84 47.79 35.98
C GLU A 481 19.38 48.42 34.67
N ARG A 482 20.07 48.15 33.56
CA ARG A 482 19.65 48.64 32.23
C ARG A 482 18.25 48.17 31.86
N ILE A 483 17.91 46.90 32.09
CA ILE A 483 16.56 46.38 31.82
C ILE A 483 15.51 47.12 32.67
N ARG A 484 15.78 47.32 33.97
CA ARG A 484 14.87 48.05 34.87
C ARG A 484 14.68 49.50 34.46
N ASP A 485 15.75 50.18 34.08
CA ASP A 485 15.69 51.58 33.68
C ASP A 485 14.92 51.74 32.37
N ALA A 486 15.11 50.82 31.42
CA ALA A 486 14.32 50.79 30.20
C ALA A 486 12.82 50.55 30.48
N LEU A 487 12.47 49.70 31.46
CA LEU A 487 11.07 49.49 31.88
C LEU A 487 10.44 50.74 32.52
N ARG A 488 11.24 51.60 33.15
CA ARG A 488 10.77 52.86 33.75
C ARG A 488 10.65 53.99 32.72
N GLY A 489 11.37 53.91 31.61
CA GLY A 489 11.42 54.94 30.57
C GLY A 489 10.25 54.88 29.58
N GLU A 490 9.93 56.03 28.98
CA GLU A 490 8.81 56.17 28.02
C GLU A 490 9.00 55.37 26.73
N VAL A 491 10.25 55.12 26.33
CA VAL A 491 10.62 54.43 25.07
C VAL A 491 10.72 52.91 25.28
N GLY A 492 10.56 52.41 26.51
CA GLY A 492 10.62 50.99 26.80
C GLY A 492 11.95 50.34 26.36
N TRP A 493 11.87 49.13 25.80
CA TRP A 493 13.03 48.36 25.34
C TRP A 493 13.61 48.80 23.99
N ASP A 494 12.95 49.72 23.27
CA ASP A 494 13.40 50.23 21.97
C ASP A 494 14.72 51.03 22.07
N VAL A 495 15.21 51.29 23.29
CA VAL A 495 16.54 51.85 23.56
C VAL A 495 17.68 50.86 23.29
N PHE A 496 17.38 49.57 23.18
CA PHE A 496 18.38 48.52 22.93
C PHE A 496 18.40 48.07 21.48
N TYR A 497 19.54 47.56 21.04
CA TYR A 497 19.66 46.92 19.73
C TYR A 497 18.78 45.67 19.66
N GLN A 498 17.84 45.63 18.72
CA GLN A 498 16.88 44.55 18.58
C GLN A 498 17.46 43.42 17.72
N LEU A 499 17.49 42.20 18.26
CA LEU A 499 17.79 40.97 17.54
C LEU A 499 16.93 39.85 18.15
N PRO A 500 16.27 39.00 17.35
CA PRO A 500 16.12 39.09 15.89
C PRO A 500 15.33 40.34 15.45
N LEU A 501 15.46 40.78 14.20
CA LEU A 501 14.62 41.86 13.66
C LEU A 501 13.15 41.39 13.56
N ASP A 502 12.96 40.16 13.08
CA ASP A 502 11.69 39.46 12.93
C ASP A 502 11.86 38.00 13.38
N ARG A 503 11.15 37.65 14.45
CA ARG A 503 11.21 36.30 15.06
C ARG A 503 10.71 35.21 14.11
N SER A 504 9.76 35.50 13.23
CA SER A 504 9.21 34.47 12.34
C SER A 504 10.23 33.96 11.31
N ARG A 505 11.31 34.71 11.04
CA ARG A 505 12.37 34.31 10.09
C ARG A 505 13.30 33.23 10.63
N TYR A 506 13.27 32.98 11.94
CA TYR A 506 14.06 31.96 12.61
C TYR A 506 13.31 30.64 12.74
N VAL A 507 11.98 30.67 12.56
CA VAL A 507 11.12 29.49 12.69
C VAL A 507 11.43 28.53 11.54
N VAL A 508 11.71 27.27 11.90
CA VAL A 508 11.84 26.19 10.92
C VAL A 508 10.44 25.84 10.43
N PRO A 509 10.19 25.77 9.12
CA PRO A 509 8.88 25.39 8.60
C PRO A 509 8.46 24.03 9.13
N SER A 510 7.25 23.96 9.69
CA SER A 510 6.54 22.71 9.95
C SER A 510 5.53 22.54 8.82
N GLN A 511 5.76 21.55 7.97
CA GLN A 511 4.94 21.22 6.81
C GLN A 511 4.94 19.71 6.63
N VAL A 512 3.92 19.18 5.98
CA VAL A 512 3.87 17.76 5.63
C VAL A 512 5.02 17.42 4.65
N PRO A 513 5.86 16.40 4.94
CA PRO A 513 6.97 16.03 4.08
C PRO A 513 6.48 15.28 2.84
N ASN A 514 7.13 15.49 1.69
CA ASN A 514 6.82 14.75 0.47
C ASN A 514 7.46 13.36 0.46
N HIS A 515 8.65 13.23 1.03
CA HIS A 515 9.45 12.00 0.90
C HIS A 515 9.15 10.91 1.95
N LEU A 516 8.70 11.29 3.14
CA LEU A 516 8.44 10.33 4.23
C LEU A 516 6.99 9.82 4.26
N VAL A 517 6.07 10.47 3.55
CA VAL A 517 4.67 10.03 3.49
C VAL A 517 4.56 8.70 2.73
N PRO A 518 3.99 7.64 3.36
CA PRO A 518 3.65 6.42 2.68
C PRO A 518 2.70 6.64 1.48
N PRO A 519 2.86 5.86 0.39
CA PRO A 519 1.90 5.87 -0.71
C PRO A 519 0.52 5.41 -0.22
N VAL A 520 -0.52 5.73 -0.98
CA VAL A 520 -1.86 5.22 -0.68
C VAL A 520 -1.85 3.70 -0.87
N GLU A 521 -2.12 2.97 0.20
CA GLU A 521 -2.27 1.51 0.13
C GLU A 521 -3.58 1.14 -0.55
N ALA A 522 -3.70 -0.11 -1.02
CA ALA A 522 -4.96 -0.64 -1.50
C ALA A 522 -5.87 -1.00 -0.32
N LEU A 523 -7.19 -0.89 -0.50
CA LEU A 523 -8.12 -1.41 0.50
C LEU A 523 -7.91 -2.93 0.69
N PRO A 524 -7.73 -3.40 1.94
CA PRO A 524 -7.58 -4.83 2.21
C PRO A 524 -8.80 -5.65 1.76
N ARG A 525 -8.56 -6.91 1.45
CA ARG A 525 -9.62 -7.89 1.16
C ARG A 525 -10.62 -7.95 2.32
N ARG A 526 -11.92 -7.98 1.99
CA ARG A 526 -13.02 -8.11 2.95
C ARG A 526 -13.84 -9.37 2.76
N THR A 527 -13.77 -9.97 1.57
CA THR A 527 -14.42 -11.26 1.34
C THR A 527 -13.65 -12.39 2.00
N ALA A 528 -14.38 -13.37 2.52
CA ALA A 528 -13.79 -14.65 2.87
C ALA A 528 -13.32 -15.39 1.61
N LEU A 529 -12.57 -16.47 1.80
CA LEU A 529 -12.29 -17.40 0.72
C LEU A 529 -13.60 -18.00 0.19
N THR A 530 -13.66 -18.24 -1.12
CA THR A 530 -14.82 -18.85 -1.78
C THR A 530 -15.23 -20.14 -1.07
N SER A 531 -16.49 -20.19 -0.61
CA SER A 531 -17.00 -21.32 0.16
C SER A 531 -17.16 -22.57 -0.70
N GLY A 532 -17.21 -23.74 -0.07
CA GLY A 532 -17.43 -25.01 -0.79
C GLY A 532 -18.77 -25.04 -1.55
N GLY A 533 -19.82 -24.45 -0.97
CA GLY A 533 -21.14 -24.35 -1.62
C GLY A 533 -21.12 -23.45 -2.85
N GLU A 534 -20.47 -22.29 -2.77
CA GLU A 534 -20.29 -21.40 -3.93
C GLU A 534 -19.44 -22.07 -5.02
N LEU A 535 -18.38 -22.78 -4.63
CA LEU A 535 -17.54 -23.50 -5.59
C LEU A 535 -18.33 -24.61 -6.30
N GLU A 536 -19.19 -25.35 -5.60
CA GLU A 536 -20.08 -26.34 -6.22
C GLU A 536 -21.12 -25.69 -7.12
N ALA A 537 -21.66 -24.52 -6.77
CA ALA A 537 -22.58 -23.78 -7.65
C ALA A 537 -21.89 -23.29 -8.94
N ILE A 538 -20.66 -22.78 -8.83
CA ILE A 538 -19.83 -22.41 -10.00
C ILE A 538 -19.53 -23.66 -10.85
N ARG A 539 -19.17 -24.77 -10.20
CA ARG A 539 -18.93 -26.07 -10.87
C ARG A 539 -20.18 -26.57 -11.60
N ALA A 540 -21.35 -26.43 -11.00
CA ALA A 540 -22.62 -26.82 -11.60
C ALA A 540 -22.93 -25.98 -12.85
N ARG A 541 -22.66 -24.68 -12.82
CA ARG A 541 -22.79 -23.82 -14.01
C ARG A 541 -21.80 -24.21 -15.11
N ALA A 542 -20.55 -24.51 -14.76
CA ALA A 542 -19.56 -25.02 -15.72
C ALA A 542 -19.97 -26.38 -16.33
N ALA A 543 -20.73 -27.20 -15.60
CA ALA A 543 -21.27 -28.45 -16.09
C ALA A 543 -22.35 -28.27 -17.18
N VAL A 544 -23.13 -27.18 -17.13
CA VAL A 544 -24.09 -26.85 -18.19
C VAL A 544 -23.37 -26.46 -19.49
N GLU A 545 -22.26 -25.73 -19.40
CA GLU A 545 -21.43 -25.39 -20.56
C GLU A 545 -20.88 -26.64 -21.26
N LEU A 546 -20.61 -27.71 -20.51
CA LEU A 546 -20.15 -28.99 -21.03
C LEU A 546 -21.17 -29.69 -21.95
N LEU A 547 -22.44 -29.29 -21.90
CA LEU A 547 -23.47 -29.81 -22.81
C LEU A 547 -23.17 -29.47 -24.28
N ASP A 548 -22.42 -28.40 -24.54
CA ASP A 548 -21.99 -28.03 -25.89
C ASP A 548 -20.95 -29.00 -26.49
N ASP A 549 -20.30 -29.81 -25.65
CA ASP A 549 -19.34 -30.84 -26.06
C ASP A 549 -19.97 -32.21 -26.32
N PHE A 550 -21.28 -32.34 -26.16
CA PHE A 550 -21.99 -33.56 -26.53
C PHE A 550 -21.79 -33.84 -28.02
N ARG A 551 -21.47 -35.09 -28.35
CA ARG A 551 -21.36 -35.53 -29.73
C ARG A 551 -22.73 -35.44 -30.39
N THR A 552 -22.73 -35.03 -31.66
CA THR A 552 -23.94 -35.05 -32.49
C THR A 552 -24.31 -36.46 -32.96
N THR A 553 -23.35 -37.39 -32.93
CA THR A 553 -23.54 -38.80 -33.35
C THR A 553 -22.90 -39.76 -32.36
N ALA A 554 -23.53 -40.92 -32.18
CA ALA A 554 -23.04 -41.95 -31.27
C ALA A 554 -21.58 -42.38 -31.58
N PRO A 555 -20.75 -42.65 -30.57
CA PRO A 555 -19.38 -43.11 -30.76
C PRO A 555 -19.35 -44.39 -31.59
N ARG A 556 -18.50 -44.43 -32.64
CA ARG A 556 -18.22 -45.69 -33.35
C ARG A 556 -17.39 -46.59 -32.43
N LEU A 557 -18.04 -47.53 -31.75
CA LEU A 557 -17.33 -48.60 -31.08
C LEU A 557 -16.86 -49.62 -32.11
N ASP A 558 -15.54 -49.76 -32.23
CA ASP A 558 -14.96 -50.83 -33.04
C ASP A 558 -15.37 -52.20 -32.48
N ARG A 559 -15.85 -53.08 -33.37
CA ARG A 559 -16.36 -54.43 -33.08
C ARG A 559 -15.36 -55.35 -32.36
N HIS A 560 -14.10 -54.93 -32.19
CA HIS A 560 -12.99 -55.75 -31.67
C HIS A 560 -12.26 -55.15 -30.46
N SER A 561 -12.74 -54.06 -29.86
CA SER A 561 -12.15 -53.58 -28.61
C SER A 561 -12.76 -54.32 -27.40
N SER A 562 -12.00 -55.26 -26.82
CA SER A 562 -12.32 -55.83 -25.51
C SER A 562 -12.16 -54.77 -24.41
N PRO A 563 -12.98 -54.78 -23.35
CA PRO A 563 -12.79 -53.90 -22.20
C PRO A 563 -11.45 -54.25 -21.53
N ARG A 564 -10.67 -53.22 -21.20
CA ARG A 564 -9.50 -53.31 -20.31
C ARG A 564 -9.86 -52.75 -18.95
#